data_AF-A0A2I0R6C7-F1
#
_entry.id   AF-A0A2I0R6C7-F1
#
_cell.length_a   1.000
_cell.length_b   1.000
_cell.length_c   1.000
_cell.angle_alpha   90.00
_cell.angle_beta   90.00
_cell.angle_gamma   90.00
#
_symmetry.space_group_name_H-M   'P 1'
#
loop_
_entity.id
_entity.type
_entity.pdbx_description
1 polymer ?
#
loop_
_entity_poly.entity_id
_entity_poly.type
_entity_poly.pdbx_seq_one_letter_code
_entity_poly.pdbx_strand_id
1 'polypeptide(L)'
;MNIAEIELETKDYEAFQLIEITSFEAFLNAHADIKAIASSVLMLSSKKQSQLNANPIHEAIPLMQSILDQIEDQHCLVFEKEDNIYQELKFLNRSKLVHIELNDIKENRVYILMSDFQRLLAV
;
A
#
# COMPACT_ATOMS: atom_id res chain seq x y z
N MET A 1 -17.06 -12.48 18.17
CA MET A 1 -16.76 -11.16 17.58
C MET A 1 -16.65 -11.38 16.09
N ASN A 2 -17.58 -10.83 15.30
CA ASN A 2 -17.46 -10.86 13.85
C ASN A 2 -16.31 -9.95 13.47
N ILE A 3 -15.23 -10.52 12.97
CA ILE A 3 -14.24 -9.77 12.19
C ILE A 3 -15.03 -9.39 10.95
N ALA A 4 -15.45 -8.12 10.85
CA ALA A 4 -15.95 -7.62 9.58
C ALA A 4 -14.87 -7.94 8.56
N GLU A 5 -15.20 -8.72 7.52
CA GLU A 5 -14.30 -8.93 6.39
C GLU A 5 -13.96 -7.53 5.89
N ILE A 6 -12.72 -7.14 6.15
CA ILE A 6 -12.20 -5.87 5.69
C ILE A 6 -11.91 -6.11 4.22
N GLU A 7 -12.88 -5.78 3.37
CA GLU A 7 -12.73 -5.82 1.92
C GLU A 7 -11.69 -4.78 1.52
N LEU A 8 -10.45 -5.23 1.34
CA LEU A 8 -9.46 -4.49 0.56
C LEU A 8 -9.87 -4.60 -0.91
N GLU A 9 -10.03 -3.46 -1.59
CA GLU A 9 -10.27 -3.46 -3.03
C GLU A 9 -8.92 -3.63 -3.72
N THR A 10 -8.66 -4.84 -4.22
CA THR A 10 -7.43 -5.17 -4.96
C THR A 10 -7.69 -5.18 -6.46
N LYS A 11 -6.81 -4.54 -7.22
CA LYS A 11 -6.82 -4.55 -8.68
C LYS A 11 -5.50 -5.09 -9.20
N ASP A 12 -5.58 -6.20 -9.92
CA ASP A 12 -4.43 -6.87 -10.51
C ASP A 12 -4.15 -6.31 -11.90
N TYR A 13 -2.89 -5.98 -12.15
CA TYR A 13 -2.36 -5.61 -13.45
C TYR A 13 -1.23 -6.57 -13.84
N GLU A 14 -0.84 -6.55 -15.12
CA GLU A 14 0.12 -7.52 -15.67
C GLU A 14 1.48 -7.54 -14.93
N ALA A 15 1.91 -6.43 -14.34
CA ALA A 15 3.23 -6.28 -13.70
C ALA A 15 3.18 -5.82 -12.23
N PHE A 16 2.01 -5.49 -11.69
CA PHE A 16 1.85 -5.02 -10.31
C PHE A 16 0.39 -5.15 -9.88
N GLN A 17 0.17 -5.11 -8.58
CA GLN A 17 -1.13 -5.07 -7.95
C GLN A 17 -1.32 -3.70 -7.29
N LEU A 18 -2.50 -3.11 -7.41
CA LEU A 18 -2.92 -1.95 -6.63
C LEU A 18 -3.89 -2.38 -5.54
N ILE A 19 -3.65 -1.93 -4.32
CA ILE A 19 -4.50 -2.19 -3.16
C ILE A 19 -5.01 -0.85 -2.64
N GLU A 20 -6.33 -0.62 -2.70
CA GLU A 20 -6.96 0.54 -2.05
C GLU A 20 -7.03 0.29 -0.54
N ILE A 21 -6.55 1.25 0.25
CA ILE A 21 -6.57 1.18 1.70
C ILE A 21 -7.40 2.31 2.27
N THR A 22 -8.33 1.93 3.14
CA THR A 22 -9.24 2.84 3.82
C THR A 22 -8.80 3.16 5.25
N SER A 23 -8.08 2.25 5.90
CA SER A 23 -7.35 2.52 7.15
C SER A 23 -6.12 1.61 7.26
N PHE A 24 -5.09 2.05 8.01
CA PHE A 24 -3.92 1.20 8.21
C PHE A 24 -4.24 -0.06 9.03
N GLU A 25 -5.14 0.06 10.01
CA GLU A 25 -5.64 -1.09 10.75
C GLU A 25 -6.31 -2.13 9.84
N ALA A 26 -7.10 -1.66 8.86
CA ALA A 26 -7.74 -2.52 7.87
C ALA A 26 -6.71 -3.34 7.09
N PHE A 27 -5.67 -2.66 6.61
CA PHE A 27 -4.56 -3.30 5.91
C PHE A 27 -3.84 -4.35 6.77
N LEU A 28 -3.44 -4.00 7.99
CA LEU A 28 -2.77 -4.94 8.89
C LEU A 28 -3.65 -6.16 9.22
N ASN A 29 -4.95 -5.97 9.40
CA ASN A 29 -5.84 -7.08 9.73
C ASN A 29 -6.09 -8.02 8.54
N ALA A 30 -6.02 -7.53 7.31
CA ALA A 30 -6.14 -8.35 6.11
C ALA A 30 -4.86 -9.15 5.79
N HIS A 31 -3.69 -8.66 6.22
CA HIS A 31 -2.39 -9.29 5.95
C HIS A 31 -1.69 -9.74 7.23
N ALA A 32 -1.91 -11.00 7.64
CA ALA A 32 -1.39 -11.54 8.90
C ALA A 32 0.14 -11.50 9.02
N ASP A 33 0.86 -11.75 7.93
CA ASP A 33 2.33 -11.74 7.91
C ASP A 33 2.88 -10.32 8.08
N ILE A 34 2.29 -9.36 7.37
CA ILE A 34 2.60 -7.93 7.50
C ILE A 34 2.27 -7.44 8.91
N LYS A 35 1.16 -7.92 9.50
CA LYS A 35 0.79 -7.61 10.88
C LYS A 35 1.82 -8.08 11.89
N ALA A 36 2.43 -9.25 11.69
CA ALA A 36 3.48 -9.75 12.57
C ALA A 36 4.74 -8.88 12.51
N ILE A 37 5.16 -8.49 11.30
CA ILE A 37 6.30 -7.59 11.06
C ILE A 37 6.01 -6.21 11.64
N ALA A 38 4.86 -5.62 11.30
CA ALA A 38 4.39 -4.36 11.85
C ALA A 38 4.35 -4.38 13.38
N SER A 39 3.86 -5.47 13.98
CA SER A 39 3.82 -5.61 15.44
C SER A 39 5.22 -5.64 16.03
N SER A 40 6.19 -6.32 15.41
CA SER A 40 7.59 -6.29 15.84
C SER A 40 8.20 -4.88 15.78
N VAL A 41 7.99 -4.17 14.66
CA VAL A 41 8.46 -2.79 14.45
C VAL A 41 7.80 -1.81 15.43
N LEU A 42 6.49 -1.97 15.65
CA LEU A 42 5.69 -1.12 16.51
C LEU A 42 5.85 -1.44 18.00
N MET A 43 6.20 -2.68 18.37
CA MET A 43 6.45 -3.09 19.76
C MET A 43 7.62 -2.34 20.40
N LEU A 44 8.55 -1.81 19.61
CA LEU A 44 9.59 -0.90 20.09
C LEU A 44 9.06 0.51 20.45
N SER A 45 7.81 0.85 20.12
CA SER A 45 7.16 2.11 20.51
C SER A 45 5.64 2.00 20.57
N SER A 46 5.09 1.59 21.72
CA SER A 46 3.63 1.54 22.01
C SER A 46 2.86 2.82 21.65
N LYS A 47 3.54 3.97 21.61
CA LYS A 47 2.99 5.26 21.20
C LYS A 47 2.64 5.34 19.70
N LYS A 48 3.41 4.71 18.81
CA LYS A 48 3.18 4.75 17.35
C LYS A 48 1.96 3.93 16.94
N GLN A 49 1.71 2.82 17.62
CA GLN A 49 0.57 1.94 17.33
C GLN A 49 -0.77 2.63 17.64
N SER A 50 -0.86 3.36 18.76
CA SER A 50 -2.04 4.17 19.08
C SER A 50 -2.22 5.37 18.13
N GLN A 51 -1.13 5.95 17.63
CA GLN A 51 -1.19 7.03 16.63
C GLN A 51 -1.70 6.52 15.28
N LEU A 52 -1.24 5.35 14.85
CA LEU A 52 -1.68 4.72 13.60
C LEU A 52 -3.19 4.41 13.54
N ASN A 53 -3.79 4.05 14.66
CA ASN A 53 -5.21 3.74 14.73
C ASN A 53 -6.08 4.99 14.87
N ALA A 54 -5.51 6.11 15.33
CA ALA A 54 -6.24 7.35 15.61
C ALA A 54 -6.07 8.42 14.52
N ASN A 55 -4.97 8.37 13.75
CA ASN A 55 -4.66 9.38 12.76
C ASN A 55 -5.33 9.09 11.41
N PRO A 56 -5.60 10.12 10.60
CA PRO A 56 -6.01 9.95 9.22
C PRO A 56 -5.00 9.09 8.47
N ILE A 57 -5.49 8.23 7.56
CA ILE A 57 -4.65 7.28 6.82
C ILE A 57 -3.50 7.95 6.06
N HIS A 58 -3.67 9.19 5.59
CA HIS A 58 -2.63 9.95 4.92
C HIS A 58 -1.40 10.22 5.80
N GLU A 59 -1.57 10.41 7.11
CA GLU A 59 -0.45 10.59 8.04
C GLU A 59 0.30 9.28 8.32
N ALA A 60 -0.33 8.14 8.02
CA ALA A 60 0.25 6.83 8.21
C ALA A 60 1.19 6.42 7.07
N ILE A 61 1.17 7.10 5.91
CA ILE A 61 1.94 6.73 4.71
C ILE A 61 3.43 6.49 4.99
N PRO A 62 4.19 7.38 5.68
CA PRO A 62 5.62 7.15 5.90
C PRO A 62 5.90 5.92 6.77
N LEU A 63 5.02 5.65 7.73
CA LEU A 63 5.14 4.50 8.62
C LEU A 63 4.72 3.21 7.91
N MET A 64 3.69 3.26 7.06
CA MET A 64 3.30 2.17 6.16
C MET A 64 4.45 1.78 5.24
N GLN A 65 5.04 2.76 4.55
CA GLN A 65 6.19 2.55 3.68
C GLN A 65 7.34 1.89 4.47
N SER A 66 7.68 2.44 5.63
CA SER A 66 8.75 1.87 6.47
C SER A 66 8.49 0.43 6.95
N ILE A 67 7.23 0.01 7.12
CA ILE A 67 6.89 -1.36 7.51
C ILE A 67 7.00 -2.29 6.30
N LEU A 68 6.53 -1.84 5.13
CA LEU A 68 6.58 -2.60 3.89
C LEU A 68 8.01 -2.76 3.36
N ASP A 69 8.86 -1.75 3.54
CA ASP A 69 10.29 -1.82 3.18
C ASP A 69 11.06 -2.87 3.98
N GLN A 70 10.56 -3.30 5.14
CA GLN A 70 11.15 -4.41 5.91
C GLN A 70 10.75 -5.80 5.38
N ILE A 71 9.81 -5.85 4.44
CA ILE A 71 9.43 -7.07 3.74
C ILE A 71 10.38 -7.20 2.55
N GLU A 72 11.52 -7.86 2.77
CA GLU A 72 12.64 -7.92 1.80
C GLU A 72 12.26 -8.43 0.40
N ASP A 73 11.18 -9.19 0.28
CA ASP A 73 10.77 -9.85 -0.98
C ASP A 73 9.71 -9.07 -1.80
N GLN A 74 9.25 -7.90 -1.36
CA GLN A 74 8.19 -7.16 -2.05
C GLN A 74 8.53 -5.69 -2.28
N HIS A 75 8.54 -5.27 -3.55
CA HIS A 75 8.68 -3.87 -3.93
C HIS A 75 7.34 -3.15 -3.81
N CYS A 76 7.08 -2.64 -2.60
CA CYS A 76 5.87 -1.92 -2.26
C CYS A 76 6.09 -0.40 -2.29
N LEU A 77 5.15 0.34 -2.86
CA LEU A 77 5.11 1.79 -2.82
C LEU A 77 3.75 2.25 -2.31
N VAL A 78 3.73 3.09 -1.29
CA VAL A 78 2.51 3.68 -0.72
C VAL A 78 2.36 5.10 -1.26
N PHE A 79 1.18 5.45 -1.79
CA PHE A 79 0.96 6.76 -2.40
C PHE A 79 -0.51 7.21 -2.38
N GLU A 80 -0.69 8.50 -2.55
CA GLU A 80 -1.98 9.15 -2.82
C GLU A 80 -2.03 9.76 -4.22
N LYS A 81 -3.23 10.15 -4.65
CA LYS A 81 -3.45 10.79 -5.96
C LYS A 81 -2.66 12.09 -6.15
N GLU A 82 -2.32 12.80 -5.07
CA GLU A 82 -1.55 14.05 -5.14
C GLU A 82 -0.04 13.81 -5.13
N ASP A 83 0.42 12.59 -4.87
CA ASP A 83 1.84 12.27 -4.76
C ASP A 83 2.54 12.18 -6.12
N ASN A 84 3.87 12.35 -6.07
CA ASN A 84 4.75 12.19 -7.22
C ASN A 84 4.64 10.79 -7.85
N ILE A 85 4.43 9.75 -7.05
CA ILE A 85 4.25 8.36 -7.52
C ILE A 85 3.02 8.27 -8.44
N TYR A 86 1.90 8.89 -8.08
CA TYR A 86 0.73 8.92 -8.94
C TYR A 86 0.98 9.69 -10.24
N GLN A 87 1.70 10.82 -10.19
CA GLN A 87 2.05 11.57 -11.41
C GLN A 87 2.95 10.76 -12.35
N GLU A 88 3.87 9.97 -11.80
CA GLU A 88 4.73 9.08 -12.56
C GLU A 88 3.93 7.92 -13.19
N LEU A 89 3.05 7.27 -12.43
CA LEU A 89 2.14 6.24 -12.97
C LEU A 89 1.28 6.79 -14.12
N LYS A 90 0.79 8.03 -13.98
CA LYS A 90 0.05 8.74 -15.02
C LYS A 90 0.90 9.02 -16.26
N PHE A 91 2.16 9.37 -16.09
CA PHE A 91 3.10 9.55 -17.19
C PHE A 91 3.39 8.23 -17.93
N LEU A 92 3.66 7.15 -17.19
CA LEU A 92 3.93 5.82 -17.76
C LEU A 92 2.71 5.28 -18.52
N ASN A 93 1.50 5.45 -17.96
CA ASN A 93 0.26 5.03 -18.61
C ASN A 93 -0.01 5.82 -19.91
N ARG A 94 0.22 7.14 -19.91
CA ARG A 94 0.15 7.97 -21.12
C ARG A 94 1.17 7.56 -22.18
N SER A 95 2.34 7.10 -21.74
CA SER A 95 3.41 6.60 -22.60
C SER A 95 3.19 5.15 -23.07
N LYS A 96 2.07 4.51 -22.67
CA LYS A 96 1.73 3.11 -22.96
C LYS A 96 2.76 2.10 -22.47
N LEU A 97 3.53 2.45 -21.44
CA LEU A 97 4.50 1.56 -20.80
C LEU A 97 3.84 0.68 -19.74
N VAL A 98 2.74 1.15 -19.17
CA VAL A 98 1.87 0.41 -18.27
C VAL A 98 0.42 0.64 -18.68
N HIS A 99 -0.47 -0.28 -18.33
CA HIS A 99 -1.90 -0.15 -18.58
C HIS A 99 -2.64 -0.12 -17.24
N ILE A 100 -2.92 1.07 -16.73
CA ILE A 100 -3.56 1.29 -15.42
C ILE A 100 -4.88 2.03 -15.58
N GLU A 101 -5.91 1.61 -14.87
CA GLU A 101 -7.19 2.34 -14.78
C GLU A 101 -7.10 3.47 -13.75
N LEU A 102 -6.37 4.54 -14.09
CA LEU A 102 -6.14 5.68 -13.19
C LEU A 102 -7.42 6.44 -12.82
N ASN A 103 -8.50 6.28 -13.58
CA ASN A 103 -9.78 6.93 -13.30
C ASN A 103 -10.42 6.42 -12.01
N ASP A 104 -10.05 5.22 -11.57
CA ASP A 104 -10.60 4.60 -10.36
C ASP A 104 -9.81 4.97 -9.10
N ILE A 105 -8.71 5.71 -9.25
CA ILE A 105 -7.94 6.25 -8.13
C ILE A 105 -8.69 7.48 -7.59
N LYS A 106 -9.35 7.29 -6.45
CA LYS A 106 -10.19 8.25 -5.75
C LYS A 106 -9.34 9.25 -4.97
N GLU A 107 -9.89 10.44 -4.75
CA GLU A 107 -9.29 11.44 -3.86
C GLU A 107 -9.46 11.02 -2.39
N ASN A 108 -8.52 11.40 -1.52
CA ASN A 108 -8.48 11.06 -0.09
C ASN A 108 -8.40 9.55 0.23
N ARG A 109 -7.76 8.78 -0.66
CA ARG A 109 -7.46 7.36 -0.47
C ARG A 109 -5.97 7.12 -0.59
N VAL A 110 -5.48 6.16 0.18
CA VAL A 110 -4.10 5.68 0.10
C VAL A 110 -4.11 4.37 -0.67
N TYR A 111 -3.13 4.22 -1.54
CA TYR A 111 -2.95 3.04 -2.37
C TYR A 111 -1.58 2.43 -2.09
N ILE A 112 -1.51 1.10 -2.09
CA ILE A 112 -0.25 0.38 -2.18
C ILE A 112 -0.13 -0.17 -3.59
N LEU A 113 0.96 0.18 -4.25
CA LEU A 113 1.44 -0.52 -5.42
C LEU A 113 2.40 -1.61 -4.97
N MET A 114 2.04 -2.86 -5.23
CA MET A 114 2.90 -4.01 -5.00
C MET A 114 3.40 -4.52 -6.34
N SER A 115 4.72 -4.49 -6.53
CA SER A 115 5.34 -5.01 -7.74
C SER A 115 5.75 -6.46 -7.51
N ASP A 116 5.19 -7.38 -8.28
CA ASP A 116 5.70 -8.75 -8.34
C ASP A 116 6.89 -8.75 -9.32
N PHE A 117 8.09 -8.54 -8.77
CA PHE A 117 9.31 -8.39 -9.57
C PHE A 117 9.84 -9.74 -10.09
N GLN A 118 8.96 -10.64 -10.54
CA GLN A 118 9.37 -11.85 -11.27
C GLN A 118 9.60 -11.61 -12.78
N ARG A 119 9.39 -10.40 -13.31
CA ARG A 119 9.57 -10.13 -14.76
C ARG A 119 10.43 -8.92 -15.15
N LEU A 120 10.73 -7.98 -14.25
CA LEU A 120 11.40 -6.73 -14.65
C LEU A 120 12.92 -6.87 -14.92
N LEU A 121 13.52 -8.03 -14.60
CA LEU A 121 14.91 -8.36 -14.96
C LEU A 121 15.03 -9.73 -15.65
N ALA A 122 14.05 -10.11 -16.48
CA ALA A 122 14.25 -11.16 -17.48
C ALA A 122 14.82 -10.54 -18.78
N VAL A 123 15.99 -9.89 -18.67
CA VAL A 123 16.92 -9.63 -19.77
C VAL A 123 18.33 -9.91 -19.27
#